data_AF-D4XL28-F1
#
_entry.id   AF-D4XL28-F1
#
_cell.length_a   1.000
_cell.length_b   1.000
_cell.length_c   1.000
_cell.angle_alpha   90.00
_cell.angle_beta   90.00
_cell.angle_gamma   90.00
#
_symmetry.space_group_name_H-M   'P 1'
#
loop_
_entity.id
_entity.type
_entity.pdbx_description
1 polymer ?
#
loop_
_entity_poly.entity_id
_entity_poly.type
_entity_poly.pdbx_seq_one_letter_code
_entity_poly.pdbx_strand_id
1 'polypeptide(L)'
;QAFRIRRIMLILGNINKLKKADLELNIHSYEDVQNWAIAVLEKNPNDELALEICFLSTPNASFFSYCRQIIKKYLMIMYLCDYTIRDPEQHGTRIDIKEIGWLALSTIIKDIFHSGGSIRISKTRTEYLDEYSTFCYEDLDSYYMICDEKHGYILGFNTEEGLFTLLNKNNVGTQKIYTFQPYDDEYDSQYVHQDLELATKIFKEIYDSGHISIDSKKLFKEH
;
A
#
# COMPACT_ATOMS: atom_id res chain seq x y z
N GLN A 1 -14.61 20.89 23.85
CA GLN A 1 -14.41 19.72 22.96
C GLN A 1 -13.05 19.75 22.24
N ALA A 2 -12.58 20.89 21.71
CA ALA A 2 -11.27 21.00 21.06
C ALA A 2 -10.04 20.65 21.94
N PHE A 3 -10.13 20.87 23.26
CA PHE A 3 -9.05 20.59 24.21
C PHE A 3 -8.82 19.09 24.49
N ARG A 4 -9.85 18.24 24.32
CA ARG A 4 -9.73 16.77 24.47
C ARG A 4 -9.07 16.13 23.25
N ILE A 5 -9.25 16.70 22.06
CA ILE A 5 -8.71 16.17 20.81
C ILE A 5 -7.19 16.37 20.73
N ARG A 6 -6.68 17.53 21.15
CA ARG A 6 -5.23 17.80 21.20
C ARG A 6 -4.48 16.88 22.16
N ARG A 7 -5.10 16.47 23.27
CA ARG A 7 -4.51 15.54 24.24
C ARG A 7 -4.44 14.11 23.70
N ILE A 8 -5.49 13.63 23.04
CA ILE A 8 -5.50 12.30 22.41
C ILE A 8 -4.46 12.20 21.27
N MET A 9 -4.25 13.27 20.49
CA MET A 9 -3.22 13.30 19.45
C MET A 9 -1.78 13.27 20.03
N LEU A 10 -1.55 13.98 21.14
CA LEU A 10 -0.29 13.92 21.89
C LEU A 10 -0.01 12.53 22.49
N ILE A 11 -1.07 11.82 22.88
CA ILE A 11 -0.99 10.46 23.44
C ILE A 11 -0.70 9.44 22.34
N LEU A 12 -1.39 9.50 21.19
CA LEU A 12 -1.14 8.62 20.04
C LEU A 12 0.28 8.78 19.46
N GLY A 13 0.85 9.98 19.51
CA GLY A 13 2.24 10.24 19.11
C GLY A 13 3.30 9.64 20.05
N ASN A 14 2.95 9.36 21.30
CA ASN A 14 3.85 8.73 22.29
C ASN A 14 3.69 7.20 22.40
N ILE A 15 2.71 6.61 21.69
CA ILE A 15 2.51 5.15 21.65
C ILE A 15 3.57 4.55 20.71
N ASN A 16 4.67 4.13 21.32
CA ASN A 16 5.72 3.31 20.73
C ASN A 16 5.17 2.25 19.76
N LYS A 17 5.78 2.16 18.56
CA LYS A 17 5.39 1.31 17.41
C LYS A 17 5.08 -0.16 17.75
N LEU A 18 5.67 -0.71 18.82
CA LEU A 18 5.49 -2.10 19.24
C LEU A 18 4.13 -2.42 19.89
N LYS A 19 3.45 -1.46 20.54
CA LYS A 19 2.20 -1.74 21.26
C LYS A 19 0.95 -1.69 20.37
N LYS A 20 1.04 -1.08 19.18
CA LYS A 20 -0.09 -0.82 18.28
C LYS A 20 -0.49 -2.07 17.47
N ALA A 21 0.48 -2.94 17.14
CA ALA A 21 0.23 -4.20 16.46
C ALA A 21 -0.54 -5.21 17.33
N ASP A 22 -0.24 -5.29 18.64
CA ASP A 22 -0.98 -6.14 19.58
C ASP A 22 -2.45 -5.70 19.76
N LEU A 23 -2.70 -4.39 19.71
CA LEU A 23 -4.05 -3.80 19.75
C LEU A 23 -4.86 -4.14 18.47
N GLU A 24 -4.21 -4.29 17.32
CA GLU A 24 -4.88 -4.68 16.06
C GLU A 24 -5.10 -6.19 15.94
N LEU A 25 -4.24 -7.02 16.53
CA LEU A 25 -4.26 -8.48 16.35
C LEU A 25 -5.11 -9.25 17.36
N ASN A 26 -5.27 -8.76 18.59
CA ASN A 26 -5.88 -9.54 19.69
C ASN A 26 -7.16 -8.92 20.30
N ILE A 27 -7.63 -7.79 19.77
CA ILE A 27 -8.80 -7.09 20.32
C ILE A 27 -9.99 -7.33 19.41
N HIS A 28 -10.86 -8.24 19.82
CA HIS A 28 -12.05 -8.63 19.05
C HIS A 28 -13.33 -8.04 19.65
N SER A 29 -13.30 -7.55 20.90
CA SER A 29 -14.46 -7.02 21.62
C SER A 29 -14.15 -5.86 22.58
N TYR A 30 -15.20 -5.17 23.03
CA TYR A 30 -15.14 -4.13 24.09
C TYR A 30 -14.53 -4.66 25.39
N GLU A 31 -14.86 -5.91 25.73
CA GLU A 31 -14.41 -6.58 26.93
C GLU A 31 -12.89 -6.84 26.88
N ASP A 32 -12.33 -7.12 25.70
CA ASP A 32 -10.88 -7.30 25.52
C ASP A 32 -10.11 -5.98 25.74
N VAL A 33 -10.64 -4.85 25.26
CA VAL A 33 -10.04 -3.52 25.49
C VAL A 33 -10.08 -3.13 26.96
N GLN A 34 -11.21 -3.40 27.64
CA GLN A 34 -11.37 -3.12 29.06
C GLN A 34 -10.46 -4.03 29.91
N ASN A 35 -10.42 -5.32 29.60
CA ASN A 35 -9.56 -6.29 30.30
C ASN A 35 -8.07 -5.98 30.08
N TRP A 36 -7.68 -5.53 28.88
CA TRP A 36 -6.33 -5.04 28.62
C TRP A 36 -6.00 -3.81 29.46
N ALA A 37 -6.89 -2.81 29.48
CA ALA A 37 -6.67 -1.58 30.26
C ALA A 37 -6.58 -1.88 31.76
N ILE A 38 -7.43 -2.75 32.28
CA ILE A 38 -7.39 -3.22 33.67
C ILE A 38 -6.06 -3.94 33.95
N ALA A 39 -5.65 -4.89 33.10
CA ALA A 39 -4.41 -5.64 33.27
C ALA A 39 -3.14 -4.76 33.18
N VAL A 40 -3.20 -3.66 32.42
CA VAL A 40 -2.13 -2.66 32.35
C VAL A 40 -2.11 -1.80 33.62
N LEU A 41 -3.27 -1.37 34.13
CA LEU A 41 -3.36 -0.59 35.37
C LEU A 41 -2.96 -1.38 36.62
N GLU A 42 -3.22 -2.68 36.65
CA GLU A 42 -2.75 -3.57 37.72
C GLU A 42 -1.22 -3.61 37.80
N LYS A 43 -0.53 -3.48 36.67
CA LYS A 43 0.94 -3.47 36.58
C LYS A 43 1.53 -2.07 36.69
N ASN A 44 0.80 -1.06 36.22
CA ASN A 44 1.18 0.35 36.28
C ASN A 44 -0.07 1.22 36.53
N PRO A 45 -0.39 1.55 37.79
CA PRO A 45 -1.61 2.27 38.15
C PRO A 45 -1.72 3.69 37.57
N ASN A 46 -0.60 4.26 37.10
CA ASN A 46 -0.53 5.60 36.53
C ASN A 46 -0.42 5.59 35.00
N ASP A 47 -0.69 4.46 34.34
CA ASP A 47 -0.68 4.38 32.88
C ASP A 47 -1.82 5.24 32.31
N GLU A 48 -1.45 6.39 31.75
CA GLU A 48 -2.40 7.43 31.32
C GLU A 48 -3.38 6.92 30.25
N LEU A 49 -2.93 6.02 29.37
CA LEU A 49 -3.75 5.45 28.30
C LEU A 49 -4.79 4.47 28.86
N ALA A 50 -4.36 3.60 29.77
CA ALA A 50 -5.26 2.65 30.39
C ALA A 50 -6.28 3.34 31.33
N LEU A 51 -5.85 4.39 32.05
CA LEU A 51 -6.76 5.25 32.83
C LEU A 51 -7.81 5.90 31.92
N GLU A 52 -7.39 6.50 30.81
CA GLU A 52 -8.30 7.19 29.90
C GLU A 52 -9.30 6.23 29.23
N ILE A 53 -8.88 5.00 28.87
CA ILE A 53 -9.76 3.95 28.35
C ILE A 53 -10.81 3.52 29.38
N CYS A 54 -10.44 3.36 30.65
CA CYS A 54 -11.37 3.05 31.74
C CYS A 54 -12.35 4.21 32.02
N PHE A 55 -11.95 5.46 31.79
CA PHE A 55 -12.82 6.64 31.97
C PHE A 55 -13.81 6.86 30.81
N LEU A 56 -13.62 6.24 29.65
CA LEU A 56 -14.51 6.33 28.48
C LEU A 56 -15.67 5.32 28.61
N SER A 57 -16.53 5.59 29.60
CA SER A 57 -17.51 4.66 30.18
C SER A 57 -18.84 4.52 29.41
N THR A 58 -18.85 4.46 28.07
CA THR A 58 -20.02 3.85 27.38
C THR A 58 -19.66 3.13 26.08
N PRO A 59 -20.06 1.84 25.94
CA PRO A 59 -19.97 1.10 24.70
C PRO A 59 -21.08 1.58 23.77
N ASN A 60 -20.80 2.58 22.93
CA ASN A 60 -21.71 2.91 21.84
C ASN A 60 -20.94 3.01 20.53
N ALA A 61 -21.56 2.52 19.45
CA ALA A 61 -21.01 2.46 18.09
C ALA A 61 -20.42 3.80 17.59
N SER A 62 -20.80 4.92 18.22
CA SER A 62 -20.23 6.25 18.04
C SER A 62 -18.73 6.34 18.36
N PHE A 63 -18.21 5.59 19.34
CA PHE A 63 -16.78 5.61 19.68
C PHE A 63 -15.92 4.96 18.58
N PHE A 64 -16.28 3.75 18.15
CA PHE A 64 -15.59 3.10 17.02
C PHE A 64 -15.78 3.87 15.72
N SER A 65 -16.95 4.47 15.49
CA SER A 65 -17.15 5.35 14.34
C SER A 65 -16.26 6.59 14.42
N TYR A 66 -16.11 7.19 15.60
CA TYR A 66 -15.25 8.36 15.83
C TYR A 66 -13.76 8.03 15.72
N CYS A 67 -13.29 6.95 16.35
CA CYS A 67 -11.92 6.47 16.22
C CYS A 67 -11.60 6.06 14.78
N ARG A 68 -12.51 5.36 14.08
CA ARG A 68 -12.36 5.09 12.64
C ARG A 68 -12.38 6.36 11.80
N GLN A 69 -13.18 7.37 12.14
CA GLN A 69 -13.19 8.65 11.43
C GLN A 69 -11.90 9.43 11.65
N ILE A 70 -11.34 9.43 12.85
CA ILE A 70 -10.04 10.05 13.15
C ILE A 70 -8.91 9.27 12.47
N ILE A 71 -8.89 7.94 12.56
CA ILE A 71 -7.91 7.12 11.83
C ILE A 71 -8.03 7.39 10.33
N LYS A 72 -9.24 7.36 9.75
CA LYS A 72 -9.46 7.73 8.34
C LYS A 72 -9.09 9.18 8.01
N LYS A 73 -9.10 10.09 8.98
CA LYS A 73 -8.80 11.51 8.77
C LYS A 73 -7.30 11.82 8.86
N TYR A 74 -6.55 11.07 9.66
CA TYR A 74 -5.13 11.34 9.95
C TYR A 74 -4.19 10.19 9.51
N LEU A 75 -4.71 9.02 9.18
CA LEU A 75 -3.99 7.84 8.68
C LEU A 75 -4.77 7.27 7.48
N MET A 76 -4.44 7.74 6.29
CA MET A 76 -5.06 7.28 5.05
C MET A 76 -4.11 6.33 4.33
N ILE A 77 -4.59 5.15 3.95
CA ILE A 77 -3.90 4.36 2.95
C ILE A 77 -4.30 4.93 1.59
N MET A 78 -3.32 5.48 0.89
CA MET A 78 -3.45 5.93 -0.49
C MET A 78 -2.70 4.96 -1.40
N TYR A 79 -3.11 4.92 -2.67
CA TYR A 79 -2.43 4.16 -3.70
C TYR A 79 -1.90 5.16 -4.72
N LEU A 80 -0.63 5.51 -4.59
CA LEU A 80 0.00 6.57 -5.34
C LEU A 80 0.73 5.95 -6.52
N CYS A 81 0.44 6.42 -7.73
CA CYS A 81 1.17 6.01 -8.91
C CYS A 81 2.25 7.01 -9.31
N ASP A 82 3.38 6.45 -9.70
CA ASP A 82 4.43 7.09 -10.47
C ASP A 82 4.48 6.39 -11.83
N TYR A 83 4.56 7.14 -12.93
CA TYR A 83 4.66 6.52 -14.25
C TYR A 83 5.48 7.36 -15.22
N THR A 84 6.01 6.68 -16.23
CA THR A 84 6.72 7.24 -17.37
C THR A 84 6.25 6.52 -18.63
N ILE A 85 5.79 7.25 -19.63
CA ILE A 85 5.57 6.82 -21.02
C ILE A 85 6.69 7.44 -21.85
N ARG A 86 7.34 6.68 -22.72
CA ARG A 86 8.51 7.18 -23.45
C ARG A 86 8.17 7.93 -24.73
N ASP A 87 7.15 7.50 -25.46
CA ASP A 87 6.76 8.12 -26.73
C ASP A 87 5.23 8.22 -26.88
N PRO A 88 4.64 9.43 -26.83
CA PRO A 88 5.29 10.68 -26.48
C PRO A 88 5.77 10.67 -25.01
N GLU A 89 6.83 11.43 -24.72
CA GLU A 89 7.36 11.51 -23.35
C GLU A 89 6.33 12.15 -22.40
N GLN A 90 5.90 11.37 -21.41
CA GLN A 90 4.96 11.79 -20.38
C GLN A 90 5.34 11.14 -19.05
N HIS A 91 5.22 11.86 -17.95
CA HIS A 91 5.40 11.29 -16.62
C HIS A 91 4.40 11.87 -15.63
N GLY A 92 4.10 11.07 -14.60
CA GLY A 92 3.32 11.48 -13.44
C GLY A 92 3.99 11.00 -12.17
N THR A 93 3.84 11.76 -11.09
CA THR A 93 4.50 11.47 -9.82
C THR A 93 3.50 11.60 -8.68
N ARG A 94 3.42 10.56 -7.84
CA ARG A 94 2.62 10.49 -6.62
C ARG A 94 1.15 10.89 -6.81
N ILE A 95 0.53 10.43 -7.89
CA ILE A 95 -0.88 10.72 -8.19
C ILE A 95 -1.75 9.62 -7.59
N ASP A 96 -2.80 9.96 -6.84
CA ASP A 96 -3.73 8.96 -6.31
C ASP A 96 -4.48 8.27 -7.46
N ILE A 97 -4.36 6.95 -7.57
CA ILE A 97 -5.05 6.18 -8.62
C ILE A 97 -6.57 6.33 -8.54
N LYS A 98 -7.13 6.62 -7.36
CA LYS A 98 -8.57 6.88 -7.20
C LYS A 98 -8.99 8.23 -7.76
N GLU A 99 -8.12 9.24 -7.70
CA GLU A 99 -8.36 10.54 -8.35
C GLU A 99 -8.24 10.42 -9.87
N ILE A 100 -7.28 9.63 -10.38
CA ILE A 100 -7.12 9.35 -11.81
C ILE A 100 -8.36 8.62 -12.37
N GLY A 101 -8.86 7.65 -11.62
CA GLY A 101 -9.92 6.75 -12.08
C GLY A 101 -9.42 5.63 -12.99
N TRP A 102 -10.14 4.50 -12.99
CA TRP A 102 -9.69 3.29 -13.70
C TRP A 102 -9.50 3.49 -15.21
N LEU A 103 -10.42 4.21 -15.87
CA LEU A 103 -10.34 4.40 -17.32
C LEU A 103 -9.00 5.05 -17.72
N ALA A 104 -8.65 6.16 -17.09
CA ALA A 104 -7.40 6.87 -17.38
C ALA A 104 -6.17 6.05 -16.95
N LEU A 105 -6.20 5.40 -15.77
CA LEU A 105 -5.11 4.51 -15.35
C LEU A 105 -4.88 3.36 -16.35
N SER A 106 -5.95 2.75 -16.85
CA SER A 106 -5.87 1.66 -17.83
C SER A 106 -5.32 2.15 -19.17
N THR A 107 -5.61 3.39 -19.58
CA THR A 107 -5.00 4.02 -20.75
C THR A 107 -3.50 4.20 -20.54
N ILE A 108 -3.09 4.74 -19.39
CA ILE A 108 -1.65 4.89 -19.05
C ILE A 108 -0.93 3.54 -19.13
N ILE A 109 -1.49 2.48 -18.53
CA ILE A 109 -0.89 1.12 -18.58
C ILE A 109 -0.72 0.64 -20.03
N LYS A 110 -1.72 0.87 -20.88
CA LYS A 110 -1.67 0.51 -22.30
C LYS A 110 -0.62 1.32 -23.06
N ASP A 111 -0.55 2.63 -22.80
CA ASP A 111 0.40 3.51 -23.48
C ASP A 111 1.84 3.14 -23.11
N ILE A 112 2.09 2.81 -21.84
CA ILE A 112 3.38 2.29 -21.35
C ILE A 112 3.73 0.95 -22.01
N PHE A 113 2.76 0.05 -22.16
CA PHE A 113 2.99 -1.24 -22.81
C PHE A 113 3.42 -1.07 -24.28
N HIS A 114 2.76 -0.19 -25.03
CA HIS A 114 3.06 0.00 -26.46
C HIS A 114 4.31 0.85 -26.71
N SER A 115 4.56 1.84 -25.86
CA SER A 115 5.60 2.86 -26.10
C SER A 115 6.84 2.64 -25.23
N GLY A 116 6.83 1.62 -24.38
CA GLY A 116 7.81 1.43 -23.33
C GLY A 116 7.69 2.46 -22.20
N GLY A 117 8.34 2.17 -21.08
CA GLY A 117 8.30 3.02 -19.90
C GLY A 117 8.17 2.22 -18.62
N SER A 118 7.55 2.82 -17.60
CA SER A 118 7.29 2.13 -16.35
C SER A 118 6.12 2.74 -15.60
N ILE A 119 5.50 1.94 -14.76
CA ILE A 119 4.54 2.38 -13.75
C ILE A 119 4.86 1.69 -12.44
N ARG A 120 4.79 2.45 -11.34
CA ARG A 120 4.82 1.97 -9.97
C ARG A 120 3.56 2.43 -9.27
N ILE A 121 2.87 1.55 -8.56
CA ILE A 121 1.80 1.90 -7.63
C ILE A 121 2.30 1.55 -6.23
N SER A 122 2.51 2.56 -5.41
CA SER A 122 2.86 2.40 -4.00
C SER A 122 1.59 2.45 -3.16
N LYS A 123 1.39 1.43 -2.33
CA LYS A 123 0.46 1.49 -1.20
C LYS A 123 1.16 2.27 -0.10
N THR A 124 0.65 3.46 0.16
CA THR A 124 1.33 4.44 0.99
C THR A 124 0.46 4.75 2.20
N ARG A 125 1.04 4.61 3.39
CA ARG A 125 0.47 5.21 4.59
C ARG A 125 0.73 6.70 4.53
N THR A 126 -0.35 7.47 4.62
CA THR A 126 -0.29 8.93 4.56
C THR A 126 -0.77 9.52 5.87
N GLU A 127 -0.02 10.50 6.35
CA GLU A 127 -0.34 11.27 7.53
C GLU A 127 -0.34 12.74 7.16
N TYR A 128 -1.45 13.44 7.40
CA TYR A 128 -1.49 14.88 7.22
C TYR A 128 -0.84 15.56 8.41
N LEU A 129 0.25 16.28 8.17
CA LEU A 129 0.97 17.03 9.18
C LEU A 129 0.43 18.47 9.21
N ASP A 130 -0.43 18.76 10.19
CA ASP A 130 -1.04 20.09 10.37
C ASP A 130 0.02 21.22 10.44
N GLU A 131 1.17 20.95 11.07
CA GLU A 131 2.27 21.91 11.23
C GLU A 131 2.82 22.41 9.89
N TYR A 132 2.89 21.53 8.89
CA TYR A 132 3.45 21.81 7.57
C TYR A 132 2.37 21.92 6.49
N SER A 133 1.11 21.73 6.86
CA SER A 133 -0.04 21.68 5.95
C SER A 133 0.19 20.74 4.75
N THR A 134 0.92 19.64 4.96
CA THR A 134 1.34 18.70 3.91
C THR A 134 1.16 17.25 4.37
N PHE A 135 1.15 16.33 3.42
CA PHE A 135 1.18 14.90 3.71
C PHE A 135 2.62 14.39 3.87
N CYS A 136 2.81 13.54 4.87
CA CYS A 136 3.93 12.61 4.95
C CYS A 136 3.52 11.27 4.34
N TYR A 137 4.47 10.61 3.68
CA TYR A 137 4.26 9.38 2.94
C TYR A 137 5.22 8.29 3.42
N GLU A 138 4.69 7.15 3.84
CA GLU A 138 5.44 5.94 4.14
C GLU A 138 4.97 4.84 3.18
N ASP A 139 5.80 4.47 2.21
CA ASP A 139 5.50 3.38 1.28
C ASP A 139 5.62 2.03 1.98
N LEU A 140 4.57 1.22 1.88
CA LEU A 140 4.47 -0.09 2.52
C LEU A 140 4.74 -1.20 1.51
N ASP A 141 3.89 -1.25 0.48
CA ASP A 141 3.96 -2.22 -0.61
C ASP A 141 4.08 -1.46 -1.93
N SER A 142 4.75 -2.03 -2.93
CA SER A 142 4.80 -1.45 -4.26
C SER A 142 4.58 -2.48 -5.35
N TYR A 143 3.82 -2.11 -6.37
CA TYR A 143 3.57 -2.91 -7.57
C TYR A 143 4.20 -2.18 -8.73
N TYR A 144 4.91 -2.87 -9.60
CA TYR A 144 5.58 -2.23 -10.72
C TYR A 144 5.43 -3.01 -12.02
N MET A 145 5.42 -2.27 -13.11
CA MET A 145 5.58 -2.78 -14.45
C MET A 145 6.63 -1.95 -15.18
N ILE A 146 7.60 -2.61 -15.80
CA ILE A 146 8.62 -2.00 -16.64
C ILE A 146 8.42 -2.57 -18.04
N CYS A 147 8.27 -1.70 -19.02
CA CYS A 147 7.95 -2.08 -20.40
C CYS A 147 9.05 -1.66 -21.36
N ASP A 148 9.32 -2.55 -22.31
CA ASP A 148 10.08 -2.30 -23.52
C ASP A 148 9.17 -2.56 -24.73
N GLU A 149 9.16 -1.61 -25.67
CA GLU A 149 8.31 -1.64 -26.87
C GLU A 149 8.52 -2.90 -27.74
N LYS A 150 9.72 -3.50 -27.74
CA LYS A 150 10.06 -4.65 -28.59
C LYS A 150 9.83 -5.96 -27.88
N HIS A 151 10.05 -5.99 -26.57
CA HIS A 151 10.14 -7.24 -25.83
C HIS A 151 8.91 -7.53 -24.98
N GLY A 152 8.20 -6.50 -24.53
CA GLY A 152 7.04 -6.62 -23.64
C GLY A 152 7.34 -6.04 -22.27
N TYR A 153 6.93 -6.73 -21.20
CA TYR A 153 7.02 -6.18 -19.85
C TYR A 153 7.55 -7.16 -18.81
N ILE A 154 8.16 -6.58 -17.77
CA ILE A 154 8.39 -7.21 -16.46
C ILE A 154 7.33 -6.66 -15.52
N LEU A 155 6.65 -7.53 -14.78
CA LEU A 155 5.69 -7.13 -13.74
C LEU A 155 6.07 -7.81 -12.43
N GLY A 156 6.15 -7.02 -11.38
CA GLY A 156 6.51 -7.50 -10.07
C GLY A 156 5.89 -6.67 -8.95
N PHE A 157 6.16 -7.10 -7.73
CA PHE A 157 5.78 -6.35 -6.56
C PHE A 157 6.78 -6.60 -5.43
N ASN A 158 6.90 -5.62 -4.55
CA ASN A 158 7.73 -5.67 -3.37
C ASN A 158 6.85 -5.45 -2.14
N THR A 159 7.02 -6.30 -1.14
CA THR A 159 6.40 -6.18 0.18
C THR A 159 7.50 -6.22 1.24
N GLU A 160 7.13 -6.03 2.50
CA GLU A 160 8.07 -6.31 3.61
C GLU A 160 8.61 -7.75 3.61
N GLU A 161 7.88 -8.70 2.99
CA GLU A 161 8.22 -10.12 2.95
C GLU A 161 9.22 -10.46 1.84
N GLY A 162 9.29 -9.65 0.77
CA GLY A 162 10.24 -9.89 -0.31
C GLY A 162 9.86 -9.30 -1.66
N LEU A 163 10.69 -9.63 -2.65
CA LEU A 163 10.52 -9.22 -4.04
C LEU A 163 9.95 -10.37 -4.87
N PHE A 164 8.86 -10.09 -5.59
CA PHE A 164 8.15 -11.07 -6.40
C PHE A 164 8.08 -10.62 -7.85
N THR A 165 8.31 -11.52 -8.80
CA THR A 165 8.19 -11.24 -10.24
C THR A 165 7.33 -12.28 -10.95
N LEU A 166 6.50 -11.82 -11.88
CA LEU A 166 5.56 -12.65 -12.63
C LEU A 166 6.31 -13.63 -13.54
N LEU A 167 6.07 -14.94 -13.36
CA LEU A 167 6.70 -15.97 -14.18
C LEU A 167 5.99 -16.15 -15.52
N ASN A 168 6.76 -16.08 -16.60
CA ASN A 168 6.33 -16.54 -17.91
C ASN A 168 6.63 -18.03 -18.06
N LYS A 169 5.61 -18.85 -17.77
CA LYS A 169 5.70 -20.32 -17.84
C LYS A 169 6.12 -20.85 -19.21
N ASN A 170 5.88 -20.08 -20.28
CA ASN A 170 6.26 -20.48 -21.64
C ASN A 170 7.77 -20.37 -21.89
N ASN A 171 8.49 -19.60 -21.05
CA ASN A 171 9.92 -19.35 -21.14
C ASN A 171 10.69 -19.92 -19.94
N VAL A 172 10.06 -20.73 -19.08
CA VAL A 172 10.78 -21.33 -17.95
C VAL A 172 11.83 -22.31 -18.47
N GLY A 173 13.09 -22.07 -18.13
CA GLY A 173 14.23 -22.87 -18.59
C GLY A 173 14.86 -22.40 -19.90
N THR A 174 14.32 -21.35 -20.54
CA THR A 174 14.99 -20.73 -21.70
C THR A 174 16.07 -19.77 -21.21
N GLN A 175 17.33 -19.99 -21.58
CA GLN A 175 18.45 -19.10 -21.22
C GLN A 175 18.51 -17.84 -22.11
N LYS A 176 17.37 -17.26 -22.45
CA LYS A 176 17.30 -16.07 -23.29
C LYS A 176 17.27 -14.83 -22.41
N ILE A 177 18.12 -13.87 -22.72
CA ILE A 177 18.16 -12.55 -22.08
C ILE A 177 17.57 -11.52 -23.04
N TYR A 178 16.76 -10.62 -22.51
CA TYR A 178 16.24 -9.45 -23.21
C TYR A 178 16.87 -8.19 -22.62
N THR A 179 17.23 -7.26 -23.48
CA THR A 179 17.82 -5.97 -23.09
C THR A 179 16.77 -4.88 -23.27
N PHE A 180 16.30 -4.31 -22.17
CA PHE A 180 15.27 -3.28 -22.17
C PHE A 180 15.93 -1.92 -22.38
N GLN A 181 15.45 -1.17 -23.38
CA GLN A 181 15.85 0.22 -23.55
C GLN A 181 15.31 1.09 -22.41
N PRO A 182 15.82 2.31 -22.17
CA PRO A 182 17.02 2.91 -22.77
C PRO A 182 18.32 2.61 -22.00
N TYR A 183 18.24 1.98 -20.83
CA TYR A 183 19.40 1.77 -19.94
C TYR A 183 20.11 0.43 -20.15
N ASP A 184 19.70 -0.31 -21.18
CA ASP A 184 20.20 -1.64 -21.51
C ASP A 184 20.08 -2.63 -20.33
N ASP A 185 18.99 -2.52 -19.56
CA ASP A 185 18.72 -3.42 -18.43
C ASP A 185 18.45 -4.84 -18.95
N GLU A 186 19.16 -5.82 -18.41
CA GLU A 186 19.06 -7.22 -18.83
C GLU A 186 18.05 -7.99 -17.97
N TYR A 187 17.10 -8.65 -18.63
CA TYR A 187 16.10 -9.48 -17.98
C TYR A 187 16.04 -10.88 -18.59
N ASP A 188 15.95 -11.88 -17.72
CA ASP A 188 15.68 -13.25 -18.13
C ASP A 188 14.27 -13.36 -18.74
N SER A 189 14.20 -13.99 -19.90
CA SER A 189 12.98 -14.33 -20.63
C SER A 189 11.89 -15.01 -19.80
N GLN A 190 12.25 -15.73 -18.73
CA GLN A 190 11.29 -16.33 -17.80
C GLN A 190 10.46 -15.29 -17.03
N TYR A 191 10.82 -14.00 -17.07
CA TYR A 191 10.09 -12.90 -16.43
C TYR A 191 9.49 -11.90 -17.42
N VAL A 192 9.79 -12.03 -18.72
CA VAL A 192 9.28 -11.13 -19.78
C VAL A 192 7.97 -11.66 -20.34
N HIS A 193 6.94 -10.82 -20.32
CA HIS A 193 5.59 -11.14 -20.81
C HIS A 193 5.15 -10.19 -21.92
N GLN A 194 4.22 -10.66 -22.75
CA GLN A 194 3.61 -9.88 -23.83
C GLN A 194 2.07 -9.83 -23.72
N ASP A 195 1.51 -10.36 -22.63
CA ASP A 195 0.08 -10.44 -22.38
C ASP A 195 -0.42 -9.18 -21.65
N LEU A 196 -0.85 -8.18 -22.43
CA LEU A 196 -1.41 -6.94 -21.89
C LEU A 196 -2.70 -7.16 -21.09
N GLU A 197 -3.49 -8.19 -21.41
CA GLU A 197 -4.73 -8.49 -20.69
C GLU A 197 -4.42 -8.96 -19.27
N LEU A 198 -3.39 -9.81 -19.12
CA LEU A 198 -2.91 -10.25 -17.80
C LEU A 198 -2.39 -9.08 -16.96
N ALA A 199 -1.55 -8.21 -17.54
CA ALA A 199 -1.06 -7.02 -16.85
C ALA A 199 -2.23 -6.11 -16.40
N THR A 200 -3.17 -5.85 -17.31
CA THR A 200 -4.35 -5.02 -17.03
C THR A 200 -5.22 -5.63 -15.94
N LYS A 201 -5.42 -6.96 -15.96
CA LYS A 201 -6.16 -7.68 -14.91
C LYS A 201 -5.49 -7.51 -13.54
N ILE A 202 -4.17 -7.70 -13.45
CA ILE A 202 -3.44 -7.57 -12.18
C ILE A 202 -3.53 -6.14 -11.64
N PHE A 203 -3.34 -5.14 -12.49
CA PHE A 203 -3.52 -3.74 -12.09
C PHE A 203 -4.97 -3.40 -11.72
N LYS A 204 -5.95 -4.07 -12.34
CA LYS A 204 -7.36 -3.92 -11.96
C LYS A 204 -7.63 -4.47 -10.56
N GLU A 205 -7.04 -5.62 -10.21
CA GLU A 205 -7.10 -6.15 -8.84
C GLU A 205 -6.52 -5.14 -7.84
N ILE A 206 -5.33 -4.61 -8.11
CA ILE A 206 -4.69 -3.57 -7.27
C ILE A 206 -5.57 -2.33 -7.16
N TYR A 207 -6.16 -1.87 -8.27
CA TYR A 207 -7.05 -0.73 -8.26
C TYR A 207 -8.31 -0.99 -7.41
N ASP A 208 -8.98 -2.14 -7.58
CA ASP A 208 -10.26 -2.41 -6.94
C ASP A 208 -10.13 -2.76 -5.46
N SER A 209 -9.18 -3.63 -5.11
CA SER A 209 -9.05 -4.20 -3.76
C SER A 209 -7.79 -3.76 -3.03
N GLY A 210 -6.87 -3.06 -3.71
CA GLY A 210 -5.62 -2.62 -3.11
C GLY A 210 -4.59 -3.73 -2.89
N HIS A 211 -4.81 -4.91 -3.46
CA HIS A 211 -3.91 -6.07 -3.38
C HIS A 211 -4.11 -7.03 -4.56
N ILE A 212 -3.08 -7.82 -4.87
CA ILE A 212 -3.18 -8.92 -5.84
C ILE A 212 -3.93 -10.09 -5.20
N SER A 213 -4.88 -10.67 -5.93
CA SER A 213 -5.66 -11.83 -5.49
C SER A 213 -4.77 -13.05 -5.22
N ILE A 214 -5.25 -13.97 -4.38
CA ILE A 214 -4.53 -15.21 -4.05
C ILE A 214 -4.21 -16.01 -5.32
N ASP A 215 -5.11 -16.04 -6.29
CA ASP A 215 -4.89 -16.79 -7.53
C ASP A 215 -3.85 -16.12 -8.45
N SER A 216 -3.89 -14.80 -8.58
CA SER A 216 -2.89 -14.05 -9.34
C SER A 216 -1.52 -14.10 -8.67
N LYS A 217 -1.44 -14.09 -7.33
CA LYS A 217 -0.17 -14.25 -6.59
C LYS A 217 0.57 -15.56 -6.90
N LYS A 218 -0.15 -16.66 -7.18
CA LYS A 218 0.45 -17.96 -7.56
C LYS A 218 1.24 -17.93 -8.88
N LEU A 219 1.08 -16.85 -9.67
CA LEU A 219 1.80 -16.65 -10.92
C LEU A 219 3.19 -16.03 -10.70
N PHE A 220 3.47 -15.50 -9.51
CA PHE A 220 4.71 -14.84 -9.19
C PHE A 220 5.68 -15.77 -8.49
N LYS A 221 6.97 -15.48 -8.65
CA LYS A 221 8.08 -16.14 -7.97
C LYS A 221 8.80 -15.14 -7.09
N GLU A 222 9.11 -15.57 -5.88
CA GLU A 222 9.95 -14.87 -4.91
C GLU A 222 11.44 -14.98 -5.30
N HIS A 223 12.20 -13.90 -5.08
CA HIS A 223 13.65 -13.84 -5.31
C HIS A 223 14.44 -13.85 -4.02
#